data_AF-A0A1V6KJQ5-F1
#
_entry.id   AF-A0A1V6KJQ5-F1
#
_cell.length_a   1.000
_cell.length_b   1.000
_cell.length_c   1.000
_cell.angle_alpha   90.00
_cell.angle_beta   90.00
_cell.angle_gamma   90.00
#
_symmetry.space_group_name_H-M   'P 1'
#
loop_
_entity.id
_entity.type
_entity.pdbx_description
1 polymer ?
#
loop_
_entity_poly.entity_id
_entity_poly.type
_entity_poly.pdbx_seq_one_letter_code
_entity_poly.pdbx_strand_id
1 'polypeptide(L)'
;MFKVSACSIEDCSLPAFSLENLCYYHLQDYPERMKKAMQELQSKNILLNRVFDNAFLMGLDFSRYRFVGCSFRNARIQHSLFTGASFHLCFFDSSSFFSCDLSGADVDFCSFGKCSFMDCSFENSELIQSCFNGSVIVDCTFAGSNLYNSRFIMCDMNTVNIDNCDFKRAFYIPSKEQNVSFSRSNIAEAVRDLEHLYL
;
A
#
# COMPACT_ATOMS: atom_id res chain seq x y z
N MET A 1 -19.96 4.34 4.92
CA MET A 1 -19.63 3.32 3.89
C MET A 1 -18.96 4.04 2.75
N PHE A 2 -17.75 3.66 2.38
CA PHE A 2 -17.03 4.21 1.22
C PHE A 2 -17.89 4.01 -0.03
N LYS A 3 -18.37 5.09 -0.66
CA LYS A 3 -19.26 5.03 -1.82
C LYS A 3 -18.44 5.32 -3.07
N VAL A 4 -18.32 4.31 -3.91
CA VAL A 4 -17.59 4.39 -5.18
C VAL A 4 -18.59 4.66 -6.30
N SER A 5 -18.34 5.69 -7.09
CA SER A 5 -19.10 5.98 -8.31
C SER A 5 -18.61 5.08 -9.44
N ALA A 6 -19.52 4.57 -10.27
CA ALA A 6 -19.15 3.82 -11.47
C ALA A 6 -18.72 4.77 -12.60
N CYS A 7 -17.89 4.26 -13.52
CA CYS A 7 -17.60 4.91 -14.78
C CYS A 7 -18.88 5.20 -15.58
N SER A 8 -18.94 6.34 -16.27
CA SER A 8 -20.11 6.75 -17.05
C SER A 8 -20.19 6.18 -18.46
N ILE A 9 -19.17 5.43 -18.90
CA ILE A 9 -19.19 4.72 -20.19
C ILE A 9 -20.07 3.48 -20.06
N GLU A 10 -20.99 3.29 -21.01
CA GLU A 10 -21.85 2.11 -21.10
C GLU A 10 -21.01 0.83 -21.15
N ASP A 11 -21.50 -0.24 -20.50
CA ASP A 11 -20.80 -1.52 -20.34
C ASP A 11 -19.46 -1.49 -19.56
N CYS A 12 -19.07 -0.35 -18.98
CA CYS A 12 -17.89 -0.26 -18.11
C CYS A 12 -18.24 -0.56 -16.65
N SER A 13 -17.63 -1.61 -16.08
CA SER A 13 -17.81 -1.99 -14.67
C SER A 13 -16.77 -1.39 -13.71
N LEU A 14 -15.85 -0.55 -14.23
CA LEU A 14 -14.77 0.01 -13.43
C LEU A 14 -15.24 1.23 -12.64
N PRO A 15 -14.64 1.48 -11.47
CA PRO A 15 -14.94 2.65 -10.69
C PRO A 15 -14.43 3.91 -11.38
N ALA A 16 -15.17 5.01 -11.21
CA ALA A 16 -14.73 6.31 -11.68
C ALA A 16 -13.47 6.75 -10.91
N PHE A 17 -12.53 7.34 -11.63
CA PHE A 17 -11.26 7.79 -11.09
C PHE A 17 -11.45 9.09 -10.33
N SER A 18 -11.29 9.04 -9.01
CA SER A 18 -11.23 10.20 -8.12
C SER A 18 -12.41 11.18 -8.32
N LEU A 19 -12.15 12.40 -8.81
CA LEU A 19 -13.11 13.49 -9.01
C LEU A 19 -13.83 13.41 -10.37
N GLU A 20 -13.53 12.41 -11.18
CA GLU A 20 -14.08 12.24 -12.51
C GLU A 20 -15.31 11.33 -12.52
N ASN A 21 -16.02 11.33 -13.64
CA ASN A 21 -17.07 10.35 -13.94
C ASN A 21 -16.58 9.21 -14.85
N LEU A 22 -15.31 9.21 -15.26
CA LEU A 22 -14.70 8.16 -16.06
C LEU A 22 -13.72 7.35 -15.21
N CYS A 23 -13.57 6.05 -15.49
CA CYS A 23 -12.49 5.25 -14.91
C CYS A 23 -11.13 5.68 -15.47
N TYR A 24 -10.05 5.21 -14.84
CA TYR A 24 -8.70 5.59 -15.23
C TYR A 24 -8.42 5.34 -16.72
N TYR A 25 -8.79 4.18 -17.27
CA TYR A 25 -8.55 3.85 -18.68
C TYR A 25 -9.30 4.77 -19.65
N HIS A 26 -10.60 4.99 -19.45
CA HIS A 26 -11.37 5.90 -20.31
C HIS A 26 -10.95 7.36 -20.14
N LEU A 27 -10.44 7.75 -18.97
CA LEU A 27 -9.91 9.09 -18.76
C LEU A 27 -8.63 9.35 -19.56
N GLN A 28 -7.86 8.32 -19.92
CA GLN A 28 -6.65 8.46 -20.75
C GLN A 28 -6.97 8.96 -22.17
N ASP A 29 -8.18 8.71 -22.67
CA ASP A 29 -8.65 9.24 -23.95
C ASP A 29 -8.88 10.77 -23.89
N TYR A 30 -8.86 11.36 -22.69
CA TYR A 30 -9.05 12.79 -22.45
C TYR A 30 -7.85 13.39 -21.68
N PRO A 31 -6.69 13.60 -22.34
CA PRO A 31 -5.44 13.97 -21.68
C PRO A 31 -5.52 15.26 -20.87
N GLU A 32 -6.27 16.27 -21.33
CA GLU A 32 -6.46 17.51 -20.57
C GLU A 32 -7.26 17.31 -19.28
N ARG A 33 -8.27 16.41 -19.30
CA ARG A 33 -9.03 16.04 -18.10
C ARG A 33 -8.16 15.24 -17.14
N MET A 34 -7.42 14.26 -17.65
CA MET A 34 -6.45 13.48 -16.87
C MET A 34 -5.44 14.41 -16.18
N LYS A 35 -4.84 15.32 -16.94
CA LYS A 35 -3.87 16.30 -16.42
C LYS A 35 -4.48 17.17 -15.33
N LYS A 36 -5.68 17.70 -15.55
CA LYS A 36 -6.39 18.50 -14.56
C LYS A 36 -6.71 17.71 -13.29
N ALA A 37 -7.22 16.48 -13.42
CA ALA A 37 -7.52 15.61 -12.28
C ALA A 37 -6.25 15.34 -11.45
N MET A 38 -5.13 15.04 -12.11
CA MET A 38 -3.84 14.81 -11.44
C MET A 38 -3.30 16.07 -10.74
N GLN A 39 -3.45 17.25 -11.36
CA GLN A 39 -3.08 18.53 -10.73
C GLN A 39 -3.95 18.84 -9.50
N GLU A 40 -5.26 18.59 -9.59
CA GLU A 40 -6.17 18.79 -8.46
C GLU A 40 -5.83 17.85 -7.29
N LEU A 41 -5.45 16.60 -7.58
CA LEU A 41 -4.99 15.64 -6.60
C LEU A 41 -3.72 16.09 -5.86
N GLN A 42 -2.82 16.80 -6.54
CA GLN A 42 -1.57 17.35 -5.96
C GLN A 42 -1.75 18.74 -5.34
N SER A 43 -2.90 19.39 -5.54
CA SER A 43 -3.17 20.72 -4.99
C SER A 43 -3.49 20.70 -3.49
N LYS A 44 -3.81 19.52 -2.94
CA LYS A 44 -4.20 19.34 -1.54
C LYS A 44 -3.44 18.16 -0.94
N ASN A 45 -2.82 18.40 0.21
CA ASN A 45 -2.14 17.37 0.99
C ASN A 45 -3.09 16.47 1.78
N ILE A 46 -4.42 16.65 1.68
CA ILE A 46 -5.41 15.77 2.31
C ILE A 46 -6.36 15.25 1.22
N LEU A 47 -6.38 13.93 1.07
CA LEU A 47 -7.18 13.22 0.09
C LEU A 47 -8.13 12.27 0.82
N LEU A 48 -9.42 12.56 0.72
CA LEU A 48 -10.48 11.82 1.40
C LEU A 48 -11.30 11.06 0.36
N ASN A 49 -11.46 9.75 0.58
CA ASN A 49 -12.32 8.88 -0.21
C ASN A 49 -12.08 9.00 -1.72
N ARG A 50 -10.80 9.00 -2.15
CA ARG A 50 -10.42 9.07 -3.56
C ARG A 50 -10.16 7.68 -4.13
N VAL A 51 -10.43 7.53 -5.42
CA VAL A 51 -10.22 6.29 -6.17
C VAL A 51 -9.09 6.51 -7.17
N PHE A 52 -8.03 5.74 -7.01
CA PHE A 52 -6.86 5.65 -7.88
C PHE A 52 -6.72 4.24 -8.47
N ASP A 53 -7.80 3.47 -8.48
CA ASP A 53 -7.79 2.09 -8.93
C ASP A 53 -7.30 2.01 -10.38
N ASN A 54 -6.42 1.04 -10.65
CA ASN A 54 -5.77 0.80 -11.95
C ASN A 54 -4.85 1.92 -12.43
N ALA A 55 -4.65 3.00 -11.65
CA ALA A 55 -3.85 4.13 -12.08
C ALA A 55 -2.37 3.78 -12.23
N PHE A 56 -1.71 4.39 -13.21
CA PHE A 56 -0.25 4.40 -13.31
C PHE A 56 0.28 5.71 -12.70
N LEU A 57 0.91 5.59 -11.55
CA LEU A 57 1.41 6.71 -10.74
C LEU A 57 2.94 6.63 -10.75
N MET A 58 3.59 7.48 -11.54
CA MET A 58 5.03 7.47 -11.71
C MET A 58 5.64 8.82 -11.34
N GLY A 59 6.71 8.81 -10.54
CA GLY A 59 7.47 10.02 -10.23
C GLY A 59 6.71 11.04 -9.38
N LEU A 60 5.72 10.60 -8.61
CA LEU A 60 4.89 11.51 -7.81
C LEU A 60 5.51 11.74 -6.43
N ASP A 61 5.46 12.98 -5.96
CA ASP A 61 5.80 13.34 -4.60
C ASP A 61 4.53 13.57 -3.78
N PHE A 62 4.21 12.59 -2.95
CA PHE A 62 3.14 12.61 -1.96
C PHE A 62 3.70 12.63 -0.53
N SER A 63 4.92 13.09 -0.34
CA SER A 63 5.52 13.21 0.99
C SER A 63 4.65 14.07 1.89
N ARG A 64 4.38 13.57 3.10
CA ARG A 64 3.49 14.21 4.11
C ARG A 64 2.04 14.40 3.68
N TYR A 65 1.57 13.72 2.62
CA TYR A 65 0.15 13.68 2.30
C TYR A 65 -0.61 12.82 3.31
N ARG A 66 -1.88 13.14 3.51
CA ARG A 66 -2.82 12.35 4.30
C ARG A 66 -3.90 11.76 3.39
N PHE A 67 -3.93 10.45 3.31
CA PHE A 67 -4.93 9.66 2.60
C PHE A 67 -5.86 9.00 3.61
N VAL A 68 -7.17 9.21 3.48
CA VAL A 68 -8.17 8.58 4.36
C VAL A 68 -9.24 7.93 3.51
N GLY A 69 -9.40 6.62 3.66
CA GLY A 69 -10.40 5.86 2.91
C GLY A 69 -10.14 5.84 1.41
N CYS A 70 -8.90 6.01 0.96
CA CYS A 70 -8.57 6.01 -0.46
C CYS A 70 -8.38 4.58 -1.00
N SER A 71 -8.69 4.38 -2.27
CA SER A 71 -8.52 3.11 -2.98
C SER A 71 -7.45 3.27 -4.06
N PHE A 72 -6.51 2.33 -4.12
CA PHE A 72 -5.40 2.20 -5.04
C PHE A 72 -5.34 0.77 -5.60
N ARG A 73 -6.50 0.09 -5.68
CA ARG A 73 -6.53 -1.32 -6.06
C ARG A 73 -6.05 -1.49 -7.49
N ASN A 74 -5.21 -2.50 -7.72
CA ASN A 74 -4.58 -2.75 -9.01
C ASN A 74 -3.74 -1.57 -9.56
N ALA A 75 -3.41 -0.57 -8.73
CA ALA A 75 -2.57 0.54 -9.17
C ALA A 75 -1.13 0.08 -9.42
N ARG A 76 -0.42 0.80 -10.29
CA ARG A 76 1.00 0.62 -10.55
C ARG A 76 1.72 1.89 -10.13
N ILE A 77 2.48 1.80 -9.04
CA ILE A 77 3.13 2.93 -8.39
C ILE A 77 4.63 2.76 -8.53
N GLN A 78 5.29 3.71 -9.17
CA GLN A 78 6.71 3.60 -9.51
C GLN A 78 7.46 4.89 -9.19
N HIS A 79 8.68 4.78 -8.67
CA HIS A 79 9.58 5.93 -8.47
C HIS A 79 8.91 7.09 -7.72
N SER A 80 8.06 6.79 -6.75
CA SER A 80 7.22 7.78 -6.06
C SER A 80 7.61 7.91 -4.59
N LEU A 81 7.45 9.11 -4.04
CA LEU A 81 7.80 9.46 -2.67
C LEU A 81 6.54 9.59 -1.83
N PHE A 82 6.52 8.89 -0.72
CA PHE A 82 5.48 8.91 0.32
C PHE A 82 6.11 9.14 1.71
N THR A 83 7.30 9.73 1.75
CA THR A 83 8.05 9.94 2.99
C THR A 83 7.21 10.74 3.98
N GLY A 84 6.99 10.19 5.18
CA GLY A 84 6.15 10.80 6.21
C GLY A 84 4.68 10.98 5.85
N ALA A 85 4.18 10.32 4.80
CA ALA A 85 2.76 10.32 4.47
C ALA A 85 1.94 9.51 5.49
N SER A 86 0.65 9.80 5.62
CA SER A 86 -0.29 9.05 6.45
C SER A 86 -1.38 8.42 5.57
N PHE A 87 -1.59 7.12 5.72
CA PHE A 87 -2.63 6.34 5.08
C PHE A 87 -3.46 5.70 6.17
N HIS A 88 -4.73 6.09 6.24
CA HIS A 88 -5.66 5.52 7.20
C HIS A 88 -6.82 4.87 6.46
N LEU A 89 -7.06 3.59 6.73
CA LEU A 89 -8.14 2.82 6.08
C LEU A 89 -8.06 2.84 4.54
N CYS A 90 -6.85 2.75 3.99
CA CYS A 90 -6.63 2.75 2.55
C CYS A 90 -6.51 1.32 1.99
N PHE A 91 -6.84 1.15 0.72
CA PHE A 91 -6.91 -0.15 0.06
C PHE A 91 -6.01 -0.21 -1.16
N PHE A 92 -4.98 -1.05 -1.13
CA PHE A 92 -3.98 -1.24 -2.17
C PHE A 92 -4.04 -2.62 -2.81
N ASP A 93 -5.08 -3.42 -2.53
CA ASP A 93 -5.14 -4.82 -2.95
C ASP A 93 -4.76 -5.02 -4.43
N SER A 94 -3.87 -5.98 -4.69
CA SER A 94 -3.37 -6.32 -6.02
C SER A 94 -2.60 -5.22 -6.75
N SER A 95 -2.13 -4.18 -6.06
CA SER A 95 -1.24 -3.16 -6.63
C SER A 95 0.22 -3.61 -6.70
N SER A 96 1.02 -2.91 -7.52
CA SER A 96 2.46 -3.09 -7.62
C SER A 96 3.21 -1.80 -7.29
N PHE A 97 4.25 -1.90 -6.47
CA PHE A 97 5.17 -0.83 -6.10
C PHE A 97 6.58 -1.16 -6.58
N PHE A 98 7.24 -0.19 -7.21
CA PHE A 98 8.63 -0.31 -7.67
C PHE A 98 9.42 0.95 -7.33
N SER A 99 10.56 0.81 -6.64
CA SER A 99 11.43 1.95 -6.31
C SER A 99 10.67 3.07 -5.58
N CYS A 100 9.87 2.73 -4.57
CA CYS A 100 9.04 3.69 -3.82
C CYS A 100 9.60 3.90 -2.41
N ASP A 101 9.57 5.15 -1.94
CA ASP A 101 10.00 5.50 -0.59
C ASP A 101 8.78 5.82 0.28
N LEU A 102 8.48 4.96 1.24
CA LEU A 102 7.45 5.14 2.26
C LEU A 102 8.07 5.31 3.66
N SER A 103 9.33 5.74 3.75
CA SER A 103 10.02 5.89 5.03
C SER A 103 9.33 6.90 5.95
N GLY A 104 9.20 6.57 7.23
CA GLY A 104 8.52 7.40 8.22
C GLY A 104 7.01 7.51 8.02
N ALA A 105 6.40 6.71 7.14
CA ALA A 105 4.97 6.78 6.88
C ALA A 105 4.16 6.19 8.04
N ASP A 106 2.94 6.68 8.21
CA ASP A 106 1.89 6.06 9.02
C ASP A 106 0.95 5.35 8.06
N VAL A 107 0.84 4.03 8.17
CA VAL A 107 0.13 3.17 7.23
C VAL A 107 -0.87 2.29 7.97
N ASP A 108 -1.54 2.85 8.96
CA ASP A 108 -2.40 2.09 9.86
C ASP A 108 -3.72 1.63 9.21
N PHE A 109 -4.14 0.41 9.56
CA PHE A 109 -5.39 -0.21 9.11
C PHE A 109 -5.54 -0.31 7.59
N CYS A 110 -4.43 -0.47 6.87
CA CYS A 110 -4.41 -0.54 5.43
C CYS A 110 -4.38 -1.98 4.90
N SER A 111 -4.96 -2.18 3.71
CA SER A 111 -4.89 -3.48 3.01
C SER A 111 -3.91 -3.41 1.86
N PHE A 112 -2.93 -4.30 1.87
CA PHE A 112 -1.95 -4.57 0.82
C PHE A 112 -2.04 -6.04 0.39
N GLY A 113 -3.25 -6.60 0.33
CA GLY A 113 -3.44 -8.00 -0.03
C GLY A 113 -2.99 -8.29 -1.46
N LYS A 114 -2.18 -9.34 -1.65
CA LYS A 114 -1.68 -9.78 -2.96
C LYS A 114 -0.94 -8.69 -3.73
N CYS A 115 -0.22 -7.82 -3.03
CA CYS A 115 0.60 -6.78 -3.64
C CYS A 115 1.94 -7.33 -4.12
N SER A 116 2.61 -6.57 -4.99
CA SER A 116 4.02 -6.77 -5.32
C SER A 116 4.81 -5.54 -4.91
N PHE A 117 5.83 -5.72 -4.07
CA PHE A 117 6.78 -4.68 -3.71
C PHE A 117 8.17 -5.08 -4.20
N MET A 118 8.83 -4.18 -4.90
CA MET A 118 10.20 -4.36 -5.35
C MET A 118 10.97 -3.06 -5.12
N ASP A 119 12.14 -3.15 -4.47
CA ASP A 119 12.97 -1.98 -4.20
C ASP A 119 12.21 -0.88 -3.45
N CYS A 120 11.55 -1.22 -2.34
CA CYS A 120 10.73 -0.27 -1.58
C CYS A 120 11.23 -0.10 -0.15
N SER A 121 11.16 1.13 0.35
CA SER A 121 11.49 1.44 1.74
C SER A 121 10.23 1.73 2.55
N PHE A 122 10.13 1.10 3.72
CA PHE A 122 9.18 1.42 4.79
C PHE A 122 9.93 1.78 6.07
N GLU A 123 11.20 2.18 6.01
CA GLU A 123 12.01 2.39 7.22
C GLU A 123 11.39 3.37 8.21
N ASN A 124 11.48 3.05 9.51
CA ASN A 124 10.98 3.86 10.61
C ASN A 124 9.49 4.25 10.49
N SER A 125 8.67 3.36 9.92
CA SER A 125 7.25 3.62 9.68
C SER A 125 6.36 2.98 10.74
N GLU A 126 5.14 3.50 10.88
CA GLU A 126 4.06 2.86 11.63
C GLU A 126 3.21 2.07 10.64
N LEU A 127 3.13 0.75 10.80
CA LEU A 127 2.25 -0.10 9.99
C LEU A 127 1.43 -0.96 10.93
N ILE A 128 0.60 -0.34 11.78
CA ILE A 128 -0.19 -1.04 12.78
C ILE A 128 -1.45 -1.62 12.13
N GLN A 129 -1.72 -2.90 12.41
CA GLN A 129 -2.91 -3.61 11.91
C GLN A 129 -3.05 -3.58 10.37
N SER A 130 -1.93 -3.61 9.67
CA SER A 130 -1.88 -3.61 8.21
C SER A 130 -1.71 -5.02 7.65
N CYS A 131 -2.35 -5.26 6.51
CA CYS A 131 -2.50 -6.60 5.94
C CYS A 131 -1.72 -6.74 4.64
N PHE A 132 -0.61 -7.47 4.66
CA PHE A 132 0.23 -7.76 3.50
C PHE A 132 -0.03 -9.15 2.90
N ASN A 133 -1.07 -9.85 3.33
CA ASN A 133 -1.28 -11.26 3.02
C ASN A 133 -1.19 -11.59 1.52
N GLY A 134 -0.49 -12.68 1.18
CA GLY A 134 -0.33 -13.13 -0.20
C GLY A 134 0.59 -12.25 -1.05
N SER A 135 1.30 -11.28 -0.46
CA SER A 135 2.15 -10.37 -1.22
C SER A 135 3.50 -10.97 -1.55
N VAL A 136 4.08 -10.47 -2.64
CA VAL A 136 5.48 -10.71 -3.01
C VAL A 136 6.28 -9.47 -2.63
N ILE A 137 7.33 -9.65 -1.82
CA ILE A 137 8.14 -8.54 -1.29
C ILE A 137 9.61 -8.86 -1.58
N VAL A 138 10.23 -8.04 -2.43
CA VAL A 138 11.59 -8.28 -2.94
C VAL A 138 12.45 -7.03 -2.79
N ASP A 139 13.66 -7.18 -2.25
CA ASP A 139 14.62 -6.08 -2.09
C ASP A 139 14.01 -4.89 -1.33
N CYS A 140 13.31 -5.16 -0.22
CA CYS A 140 12.61 -4.13 0.56
C CYS A 140 13.14 -4.03 1.98
N THR A 141 12.92 -2.89 2.62
CA THR A 141 13.29 -2.67 4.03
C THR A 141 12.09 -2.16 4.83
N PHE A 142 11.90 -2.74 6.00
CA PHE A 142 10.97 -2.29 7.05
C PHE A 142 11.74 -1.86 8.30
N ALA A 143 13.06 -1.68 8.22
CA ALA A 143 13.90 -1.53 9.40
C ALA A 143 13.44 -0.40 10.33
N GLY A 144 13.42 -0.67 11.64
CA GLY A 144 12.99 0.29 12.66
C GLY A 144 11.48 0.53 12.74
N SER A 145 10.67 -0.23 12.00
CA SER A 145 9.22 0.00 11.92
C SER A 145 8.43 -0.71 13.01
N ASN A 146 7.25 -0.16 13.29
CA ASN A 146 6.26 -0.81 14.14
C ASN A 146 5.31 -1.65 13.28
N LEU A 147 5.32 -2.97 13.49
CA LEU A 147 4.49 -3.95 12.79
C LEU A 147 3.44 -4.58 13.72
N TYR A 148 3.12 -3.91 14.83
CA TYR A 148 2.20 -4.42 15.84
C TYR A 148 0.86 -4.88 15.22
N ASN A 149 0.50 -6.14 15.50
CA ASN A 149 -0.73 -6.76 15.05
C ASN A 149 -0.95 -6.75 13.51
N SER A 150 0.12 -6.60 12.73
CA SER A 150 0.07 -6.66 11.26
C SER A 150 0.19 -8.09 10.75
N ARG A 151 -0.14 -8.30 9.46
CA ARG A 151 -0.27 -9.64 8.89
C ARG A 151 0.61 -9.80 7.65
N PHE A 152 1.47 -10.80 7.69
CA PHE A 152 2.36 -11.26 6.62
C PHE A 152 2.11 -12.76 6.37
N ILE A 153 0.87 -13.12 6.09
CA ILE A 153 0.46 -14.52 5.89
C ILE A 153 0.55 -14.87 4.41
N MET A 154 1.16 -16.01 4.10
CA MET A 154 1.39 -16.51 2.74
C MET A 154 2.14 -15.50 1.86
N CYS A 155 3.07 -14.74 2.44
CA CYS A 155 3.93 -13.84 1.69
C CYS A 155 5.16 -14.59 1.17
N ASP A 156 5.60 -14.20 -0.02
CA ASP A 156 6.90 -14.59 -0.58
C ASP A 156 7.89 -13.44 -0.38
N MET A 157 8.91 -13.67 0.45
CA MET A 157 9.92 -12.66 0.80
C MET A 157 11.30 -13.05 0.31
N ASN A 158 11.97 -12.15 -0.41
CA ASN A 158 13.33 -12.33 -0.90
C ASN A 158 14.16 -11.06 -0.69
N THR A 159 15.27 -11.15 0.05
CA THR A 159 16.13 -10.00 0.38
C THR A 159 15.33 -8.90 1.08
N VAL A 160 14.79 -9.20 2.25
CA VAL A 160 13.96 -8.26 3.02
C VAL A 160 14.62 -7.95 4.36
N ASN A 161 14.85 -6.67 4.64
CA ASN A 161 15.36 -6.23 5.93
C ASN A 161 14.19 -5.90 6.87
N ILE A 162 14.08 -6.60 7.98
CA ILE A 162 13.07 -6.38 9.01
C ILE A 162 13.74 -6.28 10.39
N ASP A 163 14.87 -5.58 10.44
CA ASP A 163 15.65 -5.36 11.65
C ASP A 163 15.02 -4.28 12.56
N ASN A 164 15.24 -4.40 13.87
CA ASN A 164 14.76 -3.44 14.90
C ASN A 164 13.24 -3.15 14.84
N CYS A 165 12.43 -4.13 14.46
CA CYS A 165 10.98 -3.97 14.31
C CYS A 165 10.21 -4.53 15.50
N ASP A 166 9.04 -3.94 15.78
CA ASP A 166 8.07 -4.49 16.75
C ASP A 166 7.06 -5.42 16.07
N PHE A 167 7.14 -6.70 16.38
CA PHE A 167 6.33 -7.81 15.88
C PHE A 167 5.28 -8.30 16.85
N LYS A 168 5.05 -7.62 17.98
CA LYS A 168 4.04 -8.03 18.96
C LYS A 168 2.70 -8.26 18.28
N ARG A 169 2.17 -9.48 18.44
CA ARG A 169 0.88 -9.93 17.89
C ARG A 169 0.80 -9.93 16.36
N ALA A 170 1.90 -9.63 15.66
CA ALA A 170 1.92 -9.73 14.21
C ALA A 170 1.76 -11.20 13.80
N PHE A 171 0.99 -11.45 12.75
CA PHE A 171 0.86 -12.77 12.14
C PHE A 171 1.93 -12.90 11.07
N TYR A 172 2.97 -13.68 11.34
CA TYR A 172 4.11 -13.88 10.45
C TYR A 172 4.18 -15.35 10.02
N ILE A 173 3.55 -15.67 8.89
CA ILE A 173 3.40 -17.04 8.39
C ILE A 173 3.69 -17.03 6.87
N PRO A 174 4.95 -16.86 6.47
CA PRO A 174 5.31 -16.75 5.06
C PRO A 174 5.16 -18.07 4.31
N SER A 175 4.89 -17.99 3.01
CA SER A 175 4.97 -19.15 2.10
C SER A 175 6.41 -19.43 1.68
N LYS A 176 7.24 -18.39 1.55
CA LYS A 176 8.66 -18.49 1.21
C LYS A 176 9.46 -17.37 1.85
N GLU A 177 10.65 -17.71 2.35
CA GLU A 177 11.62 -16.75 2.88
C GLU A 177 13.02 -17.04 2.31
N GLN A 178 13.67 -16.00 1.80
CA GLN A 178 15.06 -16.04 1.36
C GLN A 178 15.75 -14.73 1.72
N ASN A 179 16.93 -14.79 2.36
CA ASN A 179 17.70 -13.61 2.74
C ASN A 179 16.89 -12.57 3.55
N VAL A 180 16.08 -13.02 4.50
CA VAL A 180 15.30 -12.13 5.38
C VAL A 180 16.04 -11.93 6.71
N SER A 181 16.20 -10.68 7.14
CA SER A 181 16.85 -10.34 8.41
C SER A 181 15.84 -9.86 9.44
N PHE A 182 16.03 -10.27 10.69
CA PHE A 182 15.20 -9.91 11.87
C PHE A 182 16.06 -9.43 13.04
N SER A 183 17.25 -8.90 12.77
CA SER A 183 18.21 -8.53 13.80
C SER A 183 17.59 -7.51 14.74
N ARG A 184 17.59 -7.82 16.04
CA ARG A 184 17.00 -6.98 17.11
C ARG A 184 15.49 -6.75 17.01
N SER A 185 14.79 -7.53 16.18
CA SER A 185 13.33 -7.56 16.15
C SER A 185 12.81 -8.59 17.14
N ASN A 186 11.69 -8.31 17.80
CA ASN A 186 11.04 -9.22 18.75
C ASN A 186 10.14 -10.25 18.04
N ILE A 187 10.64 -10.89 16.98
CA ILE A 187 9.90 -11.86 16.15
C ILE A 187 9.37 -13.08 16.95
N ALA A 188 9.94 -13.36 18.12
CA ALA A 188 9.43 -14.39 19.03
C ALA A 188 8.06 -14.04 19.64
N GLU A 189 7.64 -12.77 19.60
CA GLU A 189 6.31 -12.30 20.04
C GLU A 189 5.25 -12.30 18.91
N ALA A 190 5.62 -12.77 17.72
CA ALA A 190 4.71 -12.93 16.59
C ALA A 190 3.92 -14.25 16.67
N VAL A 191 2.72 -14.25 16.09
CA VAL A 191 1.95 -15.46 15.80
C VAL A 191 2.52 -16.10 14.53
N ARG A 192 3.00 -17.34 14.64
CA ARG A 192 3.74 -18.02 13.55
C ARG A 192 3.15 -19.36 13.11
N ASP A 193 1.95 -19.66 13.57
CA ASP A 193 1.20 -20.87 13.21
C ASP A 193 -0.24 -20.51 12.79
N LEU A 194 -0.88 -21.46 12.13
CA LEU A 194 -2.26 -21.31 11.65
C LEU A 194 -3.30 -21.64 12.75
N GLU A 195 -2.89 -22.18 13.89
CA GLU A 195 -3.80 -22.64 14.94
C GLU A 195 -4.60 -21.47 15.56
N HIS A 196 -3.99 -20.29 15.55
CA HIS A 196 -4.55 -19.06 16.10
C HIS A 196 -5.27 -18.17 15.06
N LEU A 197 -5.49 -18.65 13.83
CA LEU A 197 -6.18 -17.87 12.78
C LEU A 197 -7.71 -17.90 12.85
N TYR A 198 -8.29 -18.80 13.64
CA TYR A 198 -9.73 -19.02 13.74
C TYR A 198 -10.38 -18.41 14.99
N LEU A 199 -9.65 -17.58 15.74
CA LEU A 199 -10.15 -16.80 16.88
C LEU A 199 -10.23 -15.32 16.51
#